data_AF-A0A1I5APC5-F1
#
_entry.id   AF-A0A1I5APC5-F1
#
_cell.length_a   1.000
_cell.length_b   1.000
_cell.length_c   1.000
_cell.angle_alpha   90.00
_cell.angle_beta   90.00
_cell.angle_gamma   90.00
#
_symmetry.space_group_name_H-M   'P 1'
#
loop_
_entity.id
_entity.type
_entity.pdbx_description
1 polymer ?
#
loop_
_entity_poly.entity_id
_entity_poly.type
_entity_poly.pdbx_seq_one_letter_code
_entity_poly.pdbx_strand_id
1 'polypeptide(L)'
;MNFNNKVIWITGASSGIGKALVASLAKQNCQLIISSRRLTDLETVKNAQPNPENIACVPFDLADYNNMLPIVESAIGRFGTIDILINNGGIS
;
A
#
# COMPACT_ATOMS: atom_id res chain seq x y z
N MET A 1 -13.26 12.74 6.24
CA MET A 1 -11.87 13.09 5.86
C MET A 1 -11.80 13.14 4.34
N ASN A 2 -11.01 14.03 3.75
CA ASN A 2 -10.90 14.15 2.29
C ASN A 2 -9.63 13.42 1.81
N PHE A 3 -9.78 12.46 0.90
CA PHE A 3 -8.67 11.68 0.34
C PHE A 3 -8.36 12.04 -1.12
N ASN A 4 -9.03 13.05 -1.69
CA ASN A 4 -8.82 13.43 -3.07
C ASN A 4 -7.37 13.82 -3.32
N ASN A 5 -6.79 13.23 -4.37
CA ASN A 5 -5.42 13.42 -4.83
C ASN A 5 -4.36 13.10 -3.76
N LYS A 6 -4.68 12.26 -2.78
CA LYS A 6 -3.74 11.79 -1.76
C LYS A 6 -3.03 10.52 -2.19
N VAL A 7 -1.75 10.41 -1.84
CA VAL A 7 -1.00 9.17 -1.91
C VAL A 7 -0.95 8.53 -0.53
N ILE A 8 -1.53 7.34 -0.41
CA ILE A 8 -1.69 6.63 0.86
C ILE A 8 -0.88 5.33 0.81
N TRP A 9 0.06 5.15 1.73
CA TRP A 9 0.83 3.92 1.86
C TRP A 9 0.29 3.07 3.01
N ILE A 10 -0.09 1.82 2.72
CA ILE A 10 -0.64 0.87 3.68
C ILE A 10 0.30 -0.33 3.82
N THR A 11 0.80 -0.57 5.03
CA THR A 11 1.55 -1.81 5.36
C THR A 11 0.61 -2.90 5.88
N GLY A 12 0.95 -4.17 5.69
CA GLY A 12 0.06 -5.29 6.03
C GLY A 12 -1.21 -5.35 5.16
N ALA A 13 -1.12 -4.90 3.91
CA ALA A 13 -2.29 -4.65 3.05
C ALA A 13 -2.91 -5.90 2.42
N SER A 14 -2.28 -7.08 2.53
CA SER A 14 -2.71 -8.29 1.82
C SER A 14 -3.87 -9.05 2.47
N SER A 15 -4.22 -8.77 3.73
CA SER A 15 -5.27 -9.49 4.46
C SER A 15 -5.96 -8.63 5.52
N GLY A 16 -7.01 -9.16 6.14
CA GLY A 16 -7.69 -8.59 7.30
C GLY A 16 -8.07 -7.11 7.13
N ILE A 17 -7.73 -6.30 8.14
CA ILE A 17 -8.00 -4.86 8.19
C ILE A 17 -7.30 -4.13 7.04
N GLY A 18 -6.05 -4.48 6.73
CA GLY A 18 -5.30 -3.87 5.64
C GLY A 18 -5.98 -4.05 4.28
N LYS A 19 -6.44 -5.26 3.98
CA LYS A 19 -7.21 -5.54 2.75
C LYS A 19 -8.53 -4.76 2.70
N ALA A 20 -9.22 -4.65 3.84
CA ALA A 20 -10.45 -3.88 3.94
C ALA A 20 -10.21 -2.37 3.73
N LEU A 21 -9.10 -1.83 4.25
CA LEU A 21 -8.68 -0.45 4.01
C LEU A 21 -8.40 -0.19 2.53
N VAL A 22 -7.68 -1.09 1.85
CA VAL A 22 -7.46 -0.99 0.39
C VAL A 22 -8.79 -0.95 -0.35
N ALA A 23 -9.72 -1.86 -0.03
CA ALA A 23 -11.03 -1.91 -0.68
C ALA A 23 -11.92 -0.67 -0.42
N SER A 24 -11.75 -0.02 0.73
CA SER A 24 -12.47 1.20 1.07
C SER A 24 -11.87 2.42 0.35
N LEU A 25 -10.55 2.55 0.39
CA LEU A 25 -9.83 3.71 -0.16
C LEU A 25 -9.72 3.67 -1.68
N ALA A 26 -9.66 2.49 -2.31
CA ALA A 26 -9.61 2.37 -3.77
C ALA A 26 -10.87 2.88 -4.49
N LYS A 27 -11.96 3.11 -3.73
CA LYS A 27 -13.20 3.74 -4.22
C LYS A 27 -13.17 5.27 -4.14
N GLN A 28 -12.15 5.84 -3.52
CA GLN A 28 -11.92 7.27 -3.41
C GLN A 28 -11.00 7.73 -4.54
N ASN A 29 -10.95 9.05 -4.80
CA ASN A 29 -10.03 9.62 -5.79
C ASN A 29 -8.61 9.77 -5.19
N CYS A 30 -7.97 8.66 -4.86
CA CYS A 30 -6.62 8.63 -4.27
C CYS A 30 -5.74 7.58 -4.94
N GLN A 31 -4.43 7.67 -4.71
CA GLN A 31 -3.45 6.67 -5.10
C GLN A 31 -3.03 5.85 -3.88
N LEU A 32 -2.86 4.54 -4.07
CA LEU A 32 -2.51 3.61 -3.00
C LEU A 32 -1.16 2.97 -3.28
N ILE A 33 -0.29 2.98 -2.29
CA ILE A 33 0.88 2.10 -2.23
C ILE A 33 0.53 1.01 -1.21
N ILE A 34 0.61 -0.26 -1.61
CA ILE A 34 0.26 -1.39 -0.76
C ILE A 34 1.46 -2.30 -0.55
N SER A 35 1.67 -2.69 0.71
CA SER A 35 2.84 -3.47 1.10
C SER A 35 2.49 -4.63 2.04
N SER A 36 3.12 -5.75 1.75
CA SER A 36 3.23 -6.96 2.57
C SER A 36 4.40 -7.78 2.02
N ARG A 37 4.67 -8.95 2.62
CA ARG A 37 5.80 -9.80 2.22
C ARG A 37 5.65 -10.40 0.82
N ARG A 38 4.43 -10.78 0.41
CA ARG A 38 4.18 -11.54 -0.81
C ARG A 38 3.55 -10.67 -1.88
N LEU A 39 4.29 -10.46 -2.98
CA LEU A 39 3.81 -9.68 -4.13
C LEU A 39 2.51 -10.26 -4.72
N THR A 40 2.42 -11.59 -4.84
CA THR A 40 1.24 -12.29 -5.39
C THR A 40 -0.05 -11.97 -4.63
N ASP A 41 0.03 -11.87 -3.30
CA ASP A 41 -1.14 -11.56 -2.47
C ASP A 41 -1.55 -10.08 -2.67
N LEU A 42 -0.57 -9.18 -2.80
CA LEU A 42 -0.82 -7.76 -3.07
C LEU A 42 -1.44 -7.57 -4.45
N GLU A 43 -0.93 -8.25 -5.49
CA GLU A 43 -1.50 -8.22 -6.83
C GLU A 43 -2.94 -8.72 -6.85
N THR A 44 -3.24 -9.78 -6.09
CA THR A 44 -4.62 -10.26 -5.92
C THR A 44 -5.52 -9.20 -5.29
N VAL A 45 -5.05 -8.49 -4.25
CA VAL A 45 -5.80 -7.40 -3.62
C VAL A 45 -5.99 -6.22 -4.58
N LYS A 46 -4.93 -5.81 -5.29
CA LYS A 46 -4.95 -4.74 -6.29
C LYS A 46 -5.94 -5.04 -7.41
N ASN A 47 -5.85 -6.22 -8.03
CA ASN A 47 -6.65 -6.59 -9.20
C ASN A 47 -8.14 -6.80 -8.87
N ALA A 48 -8.49 -6.92 -7.59
CA ALA A 48 -9.87 -6.97 -7.13
C ALA A 48 -10.53 -5.58 -6.96
N GLN A 49 -9.80 -4.49 -7.19
CA GLN A 49 -10.30 -3.11 -7.01
C GLN A 49 -10.77 -2.49 -8.34
N PRO A 50 -11.67 -1.48 -8.30
CA PRO A 50 -12.20 -0.86 -9.51
C PRO A 50 -11.16 -0.13 -10.37
N ASN A 51 -10.13 0.45 -9.75
CA ASN A 51 -9.10 1.26 -10.41
C ASN A 51 -7.69 0.74 -10.04
N PRO A 52 -7.30 -0.47 -10.49
CA PRO A 52 -6.03 -1.09 -10.11
C PRO A 52 -4.80 -0.30 -10.56
N GLU A 53 -4.91 0.53 -11.59
CA GLU A 53 -3.86 1.44 -12.08
C GLU A 53 -3.46 2.50 -11.04
N ASN A 54 -4.37 2.86 -10.13
CA ASN A 54 -4.10 3.79 -9.02
C ASN A 54 -3.44 3.10 -7.81
N ILE A 55 -3.10 1.81 -7.94
CA ILE A 55 -2.55 1.01 -6.86
C ILE A 55 -1.17 0.46 -7.27
N ALA A 56 -0.15 0.76 -6.48
CA ALA A 56 1.20 0.22 -6.64
C ALA A 56 1.53 -0.80 -5.55
N CYS A 57 2.03 -1.97 -5.95
CA CYS A 57 2.52 -2.98 -5.01
C CYS A 57 4.00 -2.75 -4.72
N VAL A 58 4.35 -2.63 -3.44
CA VAL A 58 5.74 -2.51 -2.97
C VAL A 58 5.96 -3.58 -1.90
N PRO A 59 6.44 -4.79 -2.28
CA PRO A 59 6.61 -5.88 -1.34
C PRO A 59 7.83 -5.64 -0.44
N PHE A 60 7.67 -5.88 0.86
CA PHE A 60 8.78 -5.91 1.81
C PHE A 60 8.43 -6.67 3.09
N ASP A 61 9.45 -7.06 3.85
CA ASP A 61 9.30 -7.59 5.20
C ASP A 61 9.53 -6.48 6.24
N LEU A 62 8.54 -6.23 7.10
CA LEU A 62 8.66 -5.27 8.21
C LEU A 62 9.75 -5.65 9.21
N ALA A 63 10.11 -6.93 9.28
CA ALA A 63 11.21 -7.40 10.13
C ALA A 63 12.60 -7.07 9.56
N ASP A 64 12.72 -6.78 8.26
CA ASP A 64 13.98 -6.40 7.61
C ASP A 64 14.15 -4.88 7.54
N TYR A 65 14.54 -4.28 8.66
CA TYR A 65 14.76 -2.84 8.77
C TYR A 65 16.05 -2.36 8.09
N ASN A 66 16.99 -3.26 7.76
CA ASN A 66 18.28 -2.88 7.17
C ASN A 66 18.15 -2.39 5.72
N ASN A 67 17.09 -2.79 5.02
CA ASN A 67 16.86 -2.48 3.62
C ASN A 67 15.73 -1.45 3.39
N MET A 68 15.34 -0.68 4.41
CA MET A 68 14.14 0.16 4.34
C MET A 68 14.32 1.41 3.46
N LEU A 69 15.53 2.00 3.40
CA LEU A 69 15.80 3.19 2.56
C LEU A 69 15.42 3.00 1.08
N PRO A 70 15.96 1.99 0.36
CA PRO A 70 15.60 1.78 -1.04
C PRO A 70 14.12 1.42 -1.24
N ILE A 71 13.47 0.80 -0.24
CA ILE A 71 12.03 0.52 -0.28
C ILE A 71 11.23 1.82 -0.23
N VAL A 72 11.60 2.74 0.66
CA VAL A 72 10.95 4.06 0.78
C VAL A 72 11.14 4.87 -0.49
N GLU A 73 12.35 4.89 -1.06
CA GLU A 73 12.63 5.55 -2.34
C GLU A 73 11.77 4.96 -3.47
N SER A 74 11.67 3.64 -3.56
CA SER A 74 10.81 2.95 -4.52
C SER A 74 9.32 3.28 -4.33
N ALA A 75 8.85 3.38 -3.08
CA ALA A 75 7.48 3.77 -2.75
C ALA A 75 7.19 5.21 -3.17
N ILE A 76 8.04 6.16 -2.78
CA ILE A 76 7.93 7.57 -3.19
C ILE A 76 7.95 7.68 -4.71
N GLY A 77 8.82 6.94 -5.40
CA GLY A 77 8.95 6.95 -6.85
C GLY A 77 7.70 6.50 -7.62
N ARG A 78 6.73 5.83 -6.98
CA ARG A 78 5.47 5.43 -7.65
C ARG A 78 4.59 6.61 -8.01
N PHE A 79 4.51 7.59 -7.10
CA PHE A 79 3.53 8.67 -7.16
C PHE A 79 4.10 10.04 -6.77
N GLY A 80 5.41 10.12 -6.53
CA GLY A 80 6.16 11.33 -6.19
C GLY A 80 6.10 11.76 -4.73
N THR A 81 5.13 11.28 -3.95
CA THR A 81 4.95 11.65 -2.54
C THR A 81 4.28 10.53 -1.74
N ILE A 82 4.27 10.66 -0.41
CA ILE A 82 3.41 9.92 0.51
C ILE A 82 2.76 10.94 1.43
N ASP A 83 1.45 11.16 1.26
CA ASP A 83 0.69 12.08 2.13
C ASP A 83 0.30 11.42 3.46
N ILE A 84 -0.01 10.11 3.41
CA ILE A 84 -0.53 9.35 4.55
C ILE A 84 0.17 8.00 4.59
N LEU A 85 0.72 7.64 5.75
CA LEU A 85 1.25 6.32 6.04
C LEU A 85 0.37 5.62 7.07
N ILE A 86 -0.12 4.43 6.75
CA ILE A 86 -0.89 3.56 7.62
C ILE A 86 -0.04 2.35 7.99
N ASN A 87 0.54 2.39 9.18
CA ASN A 87 1.28 1.28 9.78
C ASN A 87 0.31 0.21 10.32
N ASN A 88 -0.21 -0.63 9.44
CA ASN A 88 -1.13 -1.73 9.78
C ASN A 88 -0.44 -3.10 9.83
N GLY A 89 0.77 -3.24 9.29
CA GLY A 89 1.49 -4.51 9.35
C GLY A 89 1.93 -4.85 10.78
N GLY A 90 1.63 -6.08 11.18
CA GLY A 90 2.02 -6.65 12.46
C GLY A 90 2.56 -8.07 12.29
N ILE A 91 3.34 -8.52 13.26
CA ILE A 91 3.82 -9.89 13.35
C ILE A 91 2.90 -10.60 14.36
N SER A 92 2.39 -11.76 13.96
CA SER A 92 1.54 -12.65 14.77
C SER A 92 2.16 -14.02 14.82
#